data_AF-A0A640KWZ5-F1
#
_entry.id   AF-A0A640KWZ5-F1
#
_cell.length_a   1.000
_cell.length_b   1.000
_cell.length_c   1.000
_cell.angle_alpha   90.00
_cell.angle_beta   90.00
_cell.angle_gamma   90.00
#
_symmetry.space_group_name_H-M   'P 1'
#
loop_
_entity.id
_entity.type
_entity.pdbx_description
1 polymer ?
#
loop_
_entity_poly.entity_id
_entity_poly.type
_entity_poly.pdbx_seq_one_letter_code
_entity_poly.pdbx_strand_id
1 'polypeptide(L)'
;MKFKQIILAGAVLATSTFTSLTNAQAETGFRDVPSDHWSYNAIMGLKEKNIVAGYGNGMFGFGDNITRGQVARLIYAYLKPADEHNAPNPFTDVKGHMFE
;
A
#
# COMPACT_ATOMS: atom_id res chain seq x y z
N MET A 1 36.85 -51.70 -37.57
CA MET A 1 37.22 -50.54 -36.72
C MET A 1 35.92 -49.93 -36.21
N LYS A 2 35.56 -50.15 -34.93
CA LYS A 2 35.93 -49.35 -33.74
C LYS A 2 35.11 -48.03 -33.61
N PHE A 3 34.15 -48.09 -32.66
CA PHE A 3 33.64 -47.09 -31.72
C PHE A 3 32.64 -45.97 -32.15
N LYS A 4 31.41 -46.13 -31.61
CA LYS A 4 30.47 -45.20 -30.93
C LYS A 4 30.60 -43.68 -31.20
N GLN A 5 29.48 -42.96 -31.31
CA GLN A 5 29.09 -41.79 -30.47
C GLN A 5 27.61 -41.38 -30.72
N ILE A 6 26.71 -41.64 -29.76
CA ILE A 6 26.02 -40.72 -28.82
C ILE A 6 24.68 -40.18 -29.35
N ILE A 7 23.60 -40.68 -28.75
CA ILE A 7 22.23 -40.13 -28.74
C ILE A 7 22.23 -38.90 -27.84
N LEU A 8 21.63 -37.77 -28.24
CA LEU A 8 20.98 -36.90 -27.26
C LEU A 8 19.73 -36.21 -27.82
N ALA A 9 18.65 -36.45 -27.10
CA ALA A 9 17.29 -36.03 -27.32
C ALA A 9 17.08 -34.51 -27.21
N GLY A 10 15.97 -34.05 -27.79
CA GLY A 10 15.14 -33.02 -27.18
C GLY A 10 15.29 -31.63 -27.79
N ALA A 11 14.46 -31.33 -28.78
CA ALA A 11 14.12 -29.96 -29.14
C ALA A 11 13.34 -29.32 -27.98
N VAL A 12 14.04 -28.59 -27.11
CA VAL A 12 13.41 -27.72 -26.11
C VAL A 12 13.09 -26.40 -26.81
N LEU A 13 11.81 -26.19 -27.13
CA LEU A 13 11.29 -24.90 -27.54
C LEU A 13 11.44 -23.94 -26.35
N ALA A 14 12.40 -23.03 -26.42
CA ALA A 14 12.61 -22.01 -25.40
C ALA A 14 11.49 -20.96 -25.49
N THR A 15 10.38 -21.19 -24.79
CA THR A 15 9.41 -20.15 -24.46
C THR A 15 10.03 -19.21 -23.43
N SER A 16 10.53 -18.07 -23.90
CA SER A 16 10.96 -16.96 -23.05
C SER A 16 9.74 -16.33 -22.37
N THR A 17 9.48 -16.70 -21.12
CA THR A 17 8.55 -15.95 -20.29
C THR A 17 9.21 -14.61 -19.93
N PHE A 18 8.75 -13.53 -20.56
CA PHE A 18 9.06 -12.17 -20.12
C PHE A 18 8.35 -11.95 -18.77
N THR A 19 9.06 -12.14 -17.67
CA THR A 19 8.62 -11.64 -16.37
C THR A 19 8.81 -10.12 -16.37
N SER A 20 7.71 -9.37 -16.49
CA SER A 20 7.74 -7.93 -16.25
C SER A 20 8.17 -7.68 -14.81
N LEU A 21 9.44 -7.32 -14.62
CA LEU A 21 9.91 -6.73 -13.37
C LEU A 21 9.29 -5.34 -13.30
N THR A 22 8.15 -5.23 -12.64
CA THR A 22 7.61 -3.93 -12.27
C THR A 22 8.58 -3.32 -11.28
N ASN A 23 9.44 -2.41 -11.74
CA ASN A 23 10.11 -1.48 -10.86
C ASN A 23 8.99 -0.71 -10.14
N ALA A 24 8.70 -1.09 -8.90
CA ALA A 24 7.87 -0.29 -8.00
C ALA A 24 8.67 0.98 -7.69
N GLN A 25 8.65 1.92 -8.62
CA GLN A 25 9.15 3.26 -8.37
C GLN A 25 8.29 3.81 -7.24
N ALA A 26 8.91 4.03 -6.08
CA ALA A 26 8.24 4.62 -4.93
C ALA A 26 7.58 5.92 -5.40
N GLU A 27 6.26 5.90 -5.48
CA GLU A 27 5.49 7.04 -5.95
C GLU A 27 5.69 8.15 -4.93
N THR A 28 6.33 9.25 -5.34
CA THR A 28 6.80 10.30 -4.43
C THR A 28 5.66 11.12 -3.83
N GLY A 29 4.44 10.99 -4.35
CA GLY A 29 3.25 11.69 -3.87
C GLY A 29 1.97 10.92 -4.19
N PHE A 30 0.82 11.58 -4.03
CA PHE A 30 -0.47 11.07 -4.49
C PHE A 30 -0.82 11.75 -5.80
N ARG A 31 -1.25 11.00 -6.82
CA ARG A 31 -1.49 11.53 -8.18
C ARG A 31 -2.70 12.45 -8.29
N ASP A 32 -3.63 12.34 -7.37
CA ASP A 32 -4.90 13.05 -7.34
C ASP A 32 -4.87 14.32 -6.49
N VAL A 33 -3.72 14.66 -5.89
CA VAL A 33 -3.58 15.89 -5.08
C VAL A 33 -2.89 16.97 -5.92
N PRO A 34 -3.57 18.09 -6.26
CA PRO A 34 -2.96 19.18 -7.02
C PRO A 34 -1.80 19.82 -6.25
N SER A 35 -0.67 20.06 -6.91
CA SER A 35 0.54 20.60 -6.30
C SER A 35 0.44 22.07 -5.87
N ASP A 36 -0.52 22.80 -6.43
CA ASP A 36 -0.85 24.18 -6.12
C ASP A 36 -1.95 24.31 -5.05
N HIS A 37 -2.56 23.20 -4.62
CA HIS A 37 -3.58 23.23 -3.58
C HIS A 37 -2.95 23.48 -2.20
N TRP A 38 -3.59 24.31 -1.38
CA TRP A 38 -3.08 24.71 -0.05
C TRP A 38 -2.74 23.53 0.87
N SER A 39 -3.43 22.39 0.69
CA SER A 39 -3.24 21.19 1.51
C SER A 39 -2.13 20.27 1.01
N TYR A 40 -1.52 20.53 -0.16
CA TYR A 40 -0.55 19.62 -0.79
C TYR A 40 0.60 19.27 0.17
N ASN A 41 1.28 20.28 0.72
CA ASN A 41 2.41 20.08 1.61
C ASN A 41 2.01 19.35 2.90
N ALA A 42 0.81 19.62 3.42
CA ALA A 42 0.29 18.92 4.60
C ALA A 42 0.06 17.43 4.29
N ILE A 43 -0.57 17.12 3.16
CA ILE A 43 -0.84 15.73 2.74
C ILE A 43 0.48 14.97 2.52
N MET A 44 1.45 15.56 1.81
CA MET A 44 2.75 14.92 1.58
C MET A 44 3.52 14.73 2.90
N GLY A 45 3.51 15.71 3.80
CA GLY A 45 4.13 15.56 5.12
C GLY A 45 3.50 14.46 5.98
N LEU A 46 2.18 14.22 5.85
CA LEU A 46 1.52 13.09 6.51
C LEU A 46 1.89 11.76 5.87
N LYS A 47 2.04 11.72 4.55
CA LYS A 47 2.50 10.52 3.80
C LYS A 47 3.92 10.13 4.23
N GLU A 48 4.84 11.10 4.25
CA GLU A 48 6.25 10.88 4.66
C GLU A 48 6.36 10.35 6.09
N LYS A 49 5.48 10.81 6.99
CA LYS A 49 5.40 10.33 8.38
C LYS A 49 4.69 8.99 8.53
N ASN A 50 4.24 8.38 7.43
CA ASN A 50 3.43 7.15 7.41
C ASN A 50 2.13 7.27 8.22
N ILE A 51 1.54 8.47 8.29
CA ILE A 51 0.27 8.71 8.97
C ILE A 51 -0.91 8.45 8.01
N VAL A 52 -0.71 8.72 6.72
CA VAL A 52 -1.72 8.44 5.68
C VAL A 52 -1.12 7.64 4.53
N ALA A 53 -1.82 6.57 4.15
CA ALA A 53 -1.41 5.67 3.06
C ALA A 53 -2.23 5.88 1.76
N GLY A 54 -3.35 6.62 1.83
CA GLY A 54 -4.31 6.71 0.74
C GLY A 54 -5.01 5.37 0.48
N TYR A 55 -5.44 5.13 -0.76
CA TYR A 55 -6.12 3.90 -1.17
C TYR A 55 -5.18 2.75 -1.56
N GLY A 56 -3.86 2.94 -1.45
CA GLY A 56 -2.87 1.91 -1.79
C GLY A 56 -2.59 1.74 -3.30
N ASN A 57 -3.30 2.48 -4.15
CA ASN A 57 -3.13 2.52 -5.62
C ASN A 57 -2.49 3.85 -6.10
N GLY A 58 -1.83 4.56 -5.19
CA GLY A 58 -1.24 5.86 -5.46
C GLY A 58 -2.18 7.06 -5.38
N MET A 59 -3.43 6.83 -4.98
CA MET A 59 -4.41 7.89 -4.77
C MET A 59 -4.58 8.20 -3.27
N PHE A 60 -4.77 9.47 -2.96
CA PHE A 60 -5.14 9.95 -1.64
C PHE A 60 -6.64 9.78 -1.36
N GLY A 61 -7.48 9.98 -2.39
CA GLY A 61 -8.91 10.24 -2.26
C GLY A 61 -9.19 11.74 -2.15
N PHE A 62 -8.51 12.57 -2.95
CA PHE A 62 -8.62 14.03 -2.84
C PHE A 62 -10.04 14.51 -3.18
N GLY A 63 -10.72 15.13 -2.21
CA GLY A 63 -12.11 15.58 -2.33
C GLY A 63 -13.15 14.55 -1.91
N ASP A 64 -12.74 13.32 -1.59
CA ASP A 64 -13.64 12.29 -1.07
C ASP A 64 -14.05 12.60 0.38
N ASN A 65 -15.27 12.20 0.73
CA ASN A 65 -15.74 12.29 2.11
C ASN A 65 -14.98 11.30 3.00
N ILE A 66 -14.52 11.78 4.15
CA ILE A 66 -13.86 10.96 5.17
C ILE A 66 -14.85 10.53 6.26
N THR A 67 -14.75 9.26 6.69
CA THR A 67 -15.55 8.73 7.81
C THR A 67 -14.94 9.09 9.16
N ARG A 68 -15.77 9.09 10.22
CA ARG A 68 -15.32 9.32 11.60
C ARG A 68 -14.21 8.35 12.03
N GLY A 69 -14.31 7.09 11.61
CA GLY A 69 -13.30 6.06 11.93
C GLY A 69 -11.96 6.28 11.23
N GLN A 70 -11.96 6.73 9.97
CA GLN A 70 -10.73 7.11 9.26
C GLN A 70 -10.04 8.32 9.92
N VAL A 71 -10.82 9.33 10.35
CA VAL A 71 -10.28 10.47 11.11
C VAL A 71 -9.67 10.01 12.44
N ALA A 72 -10.37 9.16 13.19
CA ALA A 72 -9.86 8.59 14.43
C ALA A 72 -8.55 7.81 14.20
N ARG A 73 -8.46 7.03 13.12
CA ARG A 73 -7.24 6.32 12.74
C ARG A 73 -6.08 7.26 12.44
N LEU A 74 -6.32 8.38 11.76
CA LEU A 74 -5.31 9.41 11.50
C LEU A 74 -4.77 10.00 12.80
N ILE A 75 -5.66 10.36 13.72
CA ILE A 75 -5.29 10.92 15.03
C ILE A 75 -4.48 9.90 15.84
N TYR A 76 -4.91 8.64 15.86
CA TYR A 76 -4.21 7.56 16.56
C TYR A 76 -2.79 7.36 15.97
N ALA A 77 -2.65 7.31 14.65
CA ALA A 77 -1.35 7.17 13.99
C ALA A 77 -0.40 8.34 14.26
N TYR A 78 -0.94 9.55 14.44
CA TYR A 78 -0.18 10.74 14.82
C TYR A 78 0.24 10.73 16.30
N LEU A 79 -0.70 10.50 17.21
CA LEU A 79 -0.46 10.57 18.65
C LEU A 79 0.36 9.40 19.19
N LYS A 80 0.25 8.21 18.55
CA LYS A 80 0.85 6.96 19.01
C LYS A 80 0.63 6.74 20.52
N PRO A 81 -0.63 6.76 20.99
CA PRO A 81 -0.92 6.55 22.39
C PRO A 81 -0.45 5.16 22.84
N ALA A 82 -0.21 4.98 24.13
CA ALA A 82 0.10 3.66 24.67
C ALA A 82 -1.08 2.71 24.45
N ASP A 83 -0.79 1.49 23.99
CA ASP A 83 -1.83 0.50 23.72
C ASP A 83 -2.30 -0.17 25.02
N GLU A 84 -3.40 0.34 25.57
CA GLU A 84 -4.15 -0.36 26.60
C GLU A 84 -5.00 -1.46 25.97
N HIS A 85 -4.37 -2.58 25.63
CA HIS A 85 -4.97 -3.73 24.94
C HIS A 85 -6.20 -4.34 25.65
N ASN A 86 -6.45 -3.99 26.91
CA ASN A 86 -7.52 -4.56 27.74
C ASN A 86 -8.51 -3.51 28.26
N ALA A 87 -8.45 -2.27 27.79
CA ALA A 87 -9.47 -1.28 28.12
C ALA A 87 -10.78 -1.67 27.41
N PRO A 88 -11.89 -1.89 28.14
CA PRO A 88 -13.16 -2.20 27.50
C PRO A 88 -13.61 -1.01 26.64
N ASN A 89 -13.88 -1.26 25.36
CA ASN A 89 -14.40 -0.25 24.46
C ASN A 89 -15.80 0.19 24.96
N PRO A 90 -15.98 1.47 25.38
CA PRO A 90 -17.25 1.95 25.93
C PRO A 90 -18.32 2.16 24.85
N PHE A 91 -17.93 2.16 23.58
CA PHE A 91 -18.82 2.40 22.44
C PHE A 91 -19.45 1.08 21.98
N THR A 92 -20.78 1.00 22.01
CA THR A 92 -21.52 -0.22 21.65
C THR A 92 -21.77 -0.37 20.15
N ASP A 93 -21.63 0.72 19.40
CA ASP A 93 -21.98 0.86 17.98
C ASP A 93 -20.80 0.61 17.03
N VAL A 94 -19.60 0.33 17.57
CA VAL A 94 -18.40 0.02 16.78
C VAL A 94 -18.09 -1.47 16.68
N LYS A 95 -18.82 -2.33 17.39
CA LYS A 95 -18.60 -3.78 17.39
C LYS A 95 -18.73 -4.38 15.98
N GLY A 96 -17.73 -5.15 15.56
CA GLY A 96 -17.63 -5.78 14.24
C GLY A 96 -17.21 -4.85 13.11
N HIS A 97 -16.84 -3.59 13.41
CA HIS A 97 -16.37 -2.63 12.42
C HIS A 97 -14.86 -2.75 12.20
N MET A 98 -14.35 -2.40 11.01
CA MET A 98 -12.90 -2.38 10.71
C MET A 98 -12.05 -1.40 11.56
N PHE A 99 -12.69 -0.64 12.45
CA PHE A 99 -12.05 0.33 13.34
C PHE A 99 -12.31 0.02 14.82
N GLU A 100 -12.93 -1.13 15.12
CA GLU A 100 -12.87 -1.75 16.46
C GLU A 100 -11.45 -2.28 16.70
#